data_AF-V2YZ10-F1
#
_entry.id   AF-V2YZ10-F1
#
_cell.length_a   1.000
_cell.length_b   1.000
_cell.length_c   1.000
_cell.angle_alpha   90.00
_cell.angle_beta   90.00
_cell.angle_gamma   90.00
#
_symmetry.space_group_name_H-M   'P 1'
#
loop_
_entity.id
_entity.type
_entity.pdbx_description
1 polymer ?
#
loop_
_entity_poly.entity_id
_entity_poly.type
_entity_poly.pdbx_seq_one_letter_code
_entity_poly.pdbx_strand_id
1 'polypeptide(L)'
;MAAALARRAVCQRKLYLEPLKILNFSNSRNFSRLTHPLLQQLQSTTTNPWSSIDKATQEATGAIRKLVETRTRDESPEAVWKRMSATAHEELQKNPPNHSYIGRSVRVVDGNVQDAFSRLKRLLNRNAVRLTWRADERHERKGEKRRRLRSIRWRRIFAHHVRKSVQLVTKIRTRGA
;
A
#
# COMPACT_ATOMS: atom_id res chain seq x y z
N MET A 1 -46.49 -12.40 0.09
CA MET A 1 -45.60 -13.05 -0.90
C MET A 1 -44.81 -12.00 -1.67
N ALA A 2 -43.61 -11.64 -1.20
CA ALA A 2 -42.54 -11.00 -1.99
C ALA A 2 -41.36 -10.67 -1.06
N ALA A 3 -40.42 -11.59 -0.91
CA ALA A 3 -39.11 -11.30 -0.33
C ALA A 3 -38.08 -12.26 -0.93
N ALA A 4 -37.61 -11.95 -2.12
CA ALA A 4 -36.50 -12.63 -2.76
C ALA A 4 -35.48 -11.60 -3.24
N LEU A 5 -34.20 -11.92 -2.99
CA LEU A 5 -32.99 -11.35 -3.60
C LEU A 5 -32.38 -10.09 -2.96
N ALA A 6 -31.73 -10.29 -1.82
CA ALA A 6 -30.55 -9.50 -1.43
C ALA A 6 -29.38 -10.42 -1.04
N ARG A 7 -28.84 -11.16 -2.03
CA ARG A 7 -27.51 -11.78 -1.90
C ARG A 7 -26.51 -10.93 -2.69
N ARG A 8 -25.95 -9.90 -2.07
CA ARG A 8 -24.75 -9.22 -2.59
C ARG A 8 -23.59 -9.48 -1.63
N ALA A 9 -22.88 -10.55 -1.94
CA ALA A 9 -21.66 -10.96 -1.27
C ALA A 9 -20.61 -9.84 -1.36
N VAL A 10 -20.19 -9.35 -0.20
CA VAL A 10 -18.97 -8.55 -0.04
C VAL A 10 -17.79 -9.48 -0.33
N CYS A 11 -17.27 -9.43 -1.55
CA CYS A 11 -16.05 -10.14 -1.91
C CYS A 11 -14.86 -9.40 -1.30
N GLN A 12 -14.59 -9.65 -0.01
CA GLN A 12 -13.33 -9.21 0.60
C GLN A 12 -12.19 -9.95 -0.08
N ARG A 13 -11.31 -9.15 -0.68
CA ARG A 13 -10.04 -9.57 -1.28
C ARG A 13 -9.15 -10.11 -0.16
N LYS A 14 -9.20 -11.42 0.11
CA LYS A 14 -8.18 -12.14 0.89
C LYS A 14 -6.83 -11.94 0.19
N LEU A 15 -6.07 -10.95 0.65
CA LEU A 15 -4.65 -10.85 0.41
C LEU A 15 -4.01 -11.96 1.22
N TYR A 16 -3.60 -13.04 0.56
CA TYR A 16 -2.68 -14.01 1.12
C TYR A 16 -1.33 -13.32 1.28
N LEU A 17 -1.11 -12.72 2.46
CA LEU A 17 0.23 -12.53 3.01
C LEU A 17 0.61 -13.89 3.60
N GLU A 18 1.35 -14.68 2.82
CA GLU A 18 2.09 -15.83 3.33
C GLU A 18 3.01 -15.32 4.45
N PRO A 19 2.88 -15.78 5.70
CA PRO A 19 3.90 -15.49 6.69
C PRO A 19 5.18 -16.20 6.26
N LEU A 20 6.26 -15.44 6.10
CA LEU A 20 7.60 -15.97 5.92
C LEU A 20 7.85 -17.01 7.02
N LYS A 21 7.89 -18.29 6.63
CA LYS A 21 8.40 -19.35 7.49
C LYS A 21 9.87 -19.06 7.72
N ILE A 22 10.18 -18.44 8.84
CA ILE A 22 11.52 -18.46 9.41
C ILE A 22 11.81 -19.95 9.64
N LEU A 23 12.73 -20.49 8.85
CA LEU A 23 13.29 -21.80 9.12
C LEU A 23 14.02 -21.67 10.47
N ASN A 24 13.37 -22.15 11.52
CA ASN A 24 14.00 -22.34 12.82
C ASN A 24 15.12 -23.35 12.61
N PHE A 25 16.35 -22.87 12.50
CA PHE A 25 17.54 -23.70 12.58
C PHE A 25 17.66 -24.18 14.04
N SER A 26 17.11 -25.37 14.31
CA SER A 26 17.27 -26.05 15.59
C SER A 26 18.72 -26.51 15.74
N ASN A 27 19.59 -25.62 16.24
CA ASN A 27 20.90 -26.02 16.74
C ASN A 27 20.74 -26.32 18.23
N SER A 28 20.31 -27.53 18.56
CA SER A 28 20.35 -28.03 19.93
C SER A 28 21.81 -28.31 20.31
N ARG A 29 22.54 -27.28 20.72
CA ARG A 29 23.78 -27.47 21.48
C ARG A 29 23.43 -27.33 22.95
N ASN A 30 23.43 -28.48 23.62
CA ASN A 30 23.34 -28.62 25.06
C ASN A 30 24.34 -27.67 25.73
N PHE A 31 23.83 -26.62 26.36
CA PHE A 31 24.53 -25.89 27.40
C PHE A 31 23.77 -26.13 28.70
N SER A 32 24.10 -27.23 29.36
CA SER A 32 23.91 -27.34 30.80
C SER A 32 24.69 -26.19 31.46
N ARG A 33 23.99 -25.20 32.02
CA ARG A 33 24.61 -24.17 32.84
C ARG A 33 23.84 -24.05 34.14
N LEU A 34 24.52 -24.48 35.19
CA LEU A 34 24.17 -24.36 36.60
C LEU A 34 23.70 -22.94 36.90
N THR A 35 22.50 -22.79 37.46
CA THR A 35 21.99 -21.51 37.95
C THR A 35 22.64 -21.19 39.29
N HIS A 36 23.55 -20.22 39.32
CA HIS A 36 24.04 -19.62 40.57
C HIS A 36 23.02 -18.60 41.09
N PRO A 37 22.58 -18.68 42.36
CA PRO A 37 21.56 -17.81 42.94
C PRO A 37 22.11 -16.46 43.45
N LEU A 38 22.96 -15.79 42.66
CA LEU A 38 23.55 -14.49 43.05
C LEU A 38 23.68 -13.53 41.87
N LEU A 39 22.64 -13.48 41.03
CA LEU A 39 22.54 -12.50 39.93
C LEU A 39 21.10 -11.98 39.75
N GLN A 40 20.28 -12.06 40.79
CA GLN A 40 18.89 -11.56 40.78
C GLN A 40 18.72 -10.23 41.54
N GLN A 41 19.80 -9.64 42.05
CA GLN A 41 19.75 -8.47 42.94
C GLN A 41 20.06 -7.12 42.28
N LEU A 42 20.17 -7.03 40.95
CA LEU A 42 20.47 -5.76 40.26
C LEU A 42 19.46 -5.37 39.16
N GLN A 43 18.22 -5.88 39.18
CA GLN A 43 17.20 -5.55 38.17
C GLN A 43 16.04 -4.64 38.67
N SER A 44 16.07 -4.15 39.92
CA SER A 44 14.89 -3.50 40.51
C SER A 44 14.74 -1.99 40.28
N THR A 45 15.58 -1.33 39.48
CA THR A 45 15.50 0.14 39.29
C THR A 45 15.62 0.62 37.85
N THR A 46 15.13 -0.14 36.87
CA THR A 46 14.95 0.39 35.50
C THR A 46 13.47 0.49 35.17
N THR A 47 12.84 1.62 35.52
CA THR A 47 11.55 1.97 34.89
C THR A 47 11.83 2.15 33.40
N ASN A 48 11.38 1.20 32.58
CA ASN A 48 11.56 1.26 31.13
C ASN A 48 10.99 2.60 30.62
N PRO A 49 11.80 3.50 30.04
CA PRO A 49 11.34 4.85 29.66
C PRO A 49 10.15 4.83 28.70
N TRP A 50 10.07 3.80 27.86
CA TRP A 50 8.96 3.55 26.93
C TRP A 50 7.61 3.28 27.64
N SER A 51 7.62 2.70 28.84
CA SER A 51 6.38 2.39 29.58
C SER A 51 5.67 3.62 30.13
N SER A 52 6.41 4.69 30.43
CA SER A 52 5.83 5.98 30.83
C SER A 52 5.20 6.71 29.65
N ILE A 53 5.78 6.58 28.45
CA ILE A 53 5.24 7.13 27.19
C ILE A 53 3.93 6.41 26.83
N ASP A 54 3.89 5.09 26.99
CA ASP A 54 2.69 4.28 26.72
C ASP A 54 1.52 4.65 27.65
N LYS A 55 1.80 4.92 28.94
CA LYS A 55 0.77 5.37 29.89
C LYS A 55 0.26 6.78 29.55
N ALA A 56 1.15 7.72 29.31
CA ALA A 56 0.78 9.09 28.93
C ALA A 56 -0.02 9.13 27.62
N THR A 57 0.31 8.30 26.64
CA THR A 57 -0.45 8.20 25.39
C THR A 57 -1.81 7.53 25.58
N GLN A 58 -1.93 6.51 26.45
CA GLN A 58 -3.22 5.90 26.80
C GLN A 58 -4.14 6.86 27.56
N GLU A 59 -3.60 7.65 28.48
CA GLU A 59 -4.35 8.66 29.22
C GLU A 59 -4.82 9.79 28.29
N ALA A 60 -3.93 10.30 27.42
CA ALA A 60 -4.28 11.32 26.45
C ALA A 60 -5.35 10.84 25.45
N THR A 61 -5.20 9.63 24.91
CA THR A 61 -6.19 9.04 24.00
C THR A 61 -7.52 8.73 24.69
N GLY A 62 -7.49 8.29 25.96
CA GLY A 62 -8.68 8.10 26.78
C GLY A 62 -9.45 9.40 27.04
N ALA A 63 -8.74 10.49 27.36
CA ALA A 63 -9.33 11.81 27.56
C ALA A 63 -9.95 12.36 26.28
N ILE A 64 -9.25 12.26 25.14
CA ILE A 64 -9.77 12.65 23.82
C ILE A 64 -11.02 11.85 23.48
N ARG A 65 -11.00 10.52 23.68
CA ARG A 65 -12.15 9.66 23.41
C ARG A 65 -13.36 10.04 24.25
N LYS A 66 -13.18 10.27 25.56
CA LYS A 66 -14.25 10.68 26.46
C LYS A 66 -14.87 12.02 26.03
N LEU A 67 -14.05 12.97 25.61
CA LEU A 67 -14.47 14.29 25.13
C LEU A 67 -15.21 14.21 23.78
N VAL A 68 -14.79 13.31 22.89
CA VAL A 68 -15.50 13.01 21.64
C VAL A 68 -16.84 12.32 21.94
N GLU A 69 -16.88 11.35 22.85
CA GLU A 69 -18.10 10.64 23.25
C GLU A 69 -19.14 11.58 23.87
N THR A 70 -18.74 12.49 24.76
CA THR A 70 -19.65 13.51 25.32
C THR A 70 -20.21 14.42 24.22
N ARG A 71 -19.36 14.86 23.28
CA ARG A 71 -19.81 15.71 22.16
C ARG A 71 -20.82 15.00 21.24
N THR A 72 -20.63 13.71 21.00
CA THR A 72 -21.52 12.95 20.09
C THR A 72 -22.87 12.56 20.70
N ARG A 73 -23.00 12.56 22.04
CA ARG A 73 -24.25 12.14 22.72
C ARG A 73 -25.33 13.22 22.71
N ASP A 74 -24.94 14.49 22.66
CA ASP A 74 -25.86 15.63 22.75
C ASP A 74 -26.20 16.24 21.37
N GLU A 75 -25.51 15.83 20.30
CA GLU A 75 -25.75 16.32 18.94
C GLU A 75 -26.87 15.49 18.26
N SER A 76 -27.95 16.15 17.83
CA SER A 76 -28.95 15.53 16.95
C SER A 76 -28.27 14.94 15.70
N PRO A 77 -28.69 13.75 15.20
CA PRO A 77 -28.12 13.16 14.00
C PRO A 77 -28.07 14.14 12.82
N GLU A 78 -29.05 15.02 12.68
CA GLU A 78 -29.07 16.05 11.64
C GLU A 78 -27.92 17.04 11.76
N ALA A 79 -27.58 17.47 12.98
CA ALA A 79 -26.47 18.37 13.25
C ALA A 79 -25.12 17.71 12.94
N VAL A 80 -24.96 16.43 13.28
CA VAL A 80 -23.77 15.63 12.95
C VAL A 80 -23.60 15.53 11.44
N TRP A 81 -24.67 15.20 10.71
CA TRP A 81 -24.66 15.09 9.26
C TRP A 81 -24.37 16.43 8.59
N LYS A 82 -24.94 17.54 9.08
CA LYS A 82 -24.69 18.89 8.57
C LYS A 82 -23.23 19.32 8.76
N ARG A 83 -22.62 18.98 9.90
CA ARG A 83 -21.18 19.21 10.11
C ARG A 83 -20.33 18.36 9.17
N MET A 84 -20.62 17.07 9.10
CA MET A 84 -19.86 16.15 8.24
C MET A 84 -19.97 16.51 6.76
N SER A 85 -21.15 16.91 6.29
CA SER A 85 -21.35 17.34 4.91
C SER A 85 -20.61 18.63 4.60
N ALA A 86 -20.60 19.60 5.52
CA ALA A 86 -19.83 20.83 5.39
C ALA A 86 -18.33 20.55 5.31
N THR A 87 -17.79 19.71 6.20
CA THR A 87 -16.38 19.31 6.19
C THR A 87 -16.02 18.56 4.90
N ALA A 88 -16.83 17.59 4.49
CA ALA A 88 -16.61 16.85 3.25
C ALA A 88 -16.63 17.77 2.02
N HIS A 89 -17.52 18.77 2.01
CA HIS A 89 -17.59 19.74 0.91
C HIS A 89 -16.34 20.62 0.85
N GLU A 90 -15.85 21.11 2.00
CA GLU A 90 -14.61 21.89 2.08
C GLU A 90 -13.40 21.07 1.61
N GLU A 91 -13.33 19.79 1.98
CA GLU A 91 -12.29 18.87 1.53
C GLU A 91 -12.33 18.64 0.02
N LEU A 92 -13.53 18.46 -0.56
CA LEU A 92 -13.71 18.30 -2.01
C LEU A 92 -13.34 19.55 -2.79
N GLN A 93 -13.54 20.74 -2.22
CA GLN A 93 -13.09 21.99 -2.84
C GLN A 93 -11.56 22.11 -2.86
N LYS A 94 -10.91 21.76 -1.75
CA LYS A 94 -9.45 21.77 -1.63
C LYS A 94 -8.80 20.72 -2.54
N ASN A 95 -9.38 19.51 -2.56
CA ASN A 95 -8.89 18.37 -3.31
C ASN A 95 -10.02 17.84 -4.21
N PRO A 96 -10.19 18.43 -5.41
CA PRO A 96 -11.24 17.98 -6.31
C PRO A 96 -11.03 16.51 -6.67
N PRO A 97 -12.13 15.74 -6.82
CA PRO A 97 -12.04 14.35 -7.22
C PRO A 97 -11.37 14.23 -8.58
N ASN A 98 -10.70 13.10 -8.80
CA ASN A 98 -9.90 12.94 -9.99
C ASN A 98 -10.75 13.03 -11.27
N HIS A 99 -10.46 14.00 -12.14
CA HIS A 99 -11.11 14.13 -13.44
C HIS A 99 -10.38 13.32 -14.54
N SER A 100 -11.05 13.02 -15.65
CA SER A 100 -10.54 12.12 -16.71
C SER A 100 -9.24 12.57 -17.40
N TYR A 101 -8.86 13.83 -17.25
CA TYR A 101 -7.63 14.40 -17.82
C TYR A 101 -6.43 14.36 -16.87
N ILE A 102 -6.63 13.99 -15.59
CA ILE A 102 -5.54 13.85 -14.63
C ILE A 102 -4.57 12.77 -15.12
N GLY A 103 -3.28 13.11 -15.13
CA GLY A 103 -2.25 12.21 -15.65
C GLY A 103 -2.37 11.96 -17.16
N ARG A 104 -3.04 12.87 -17.89
CA ARG A 104 -3.10 12.92 -19.38
C ARG A 104 -2.95 14.35 -19.91
N SER A 105 -2.72 15.33 -19.04
CA SER A 105 -2.44 16.72 -19.38
C SER A 105 -0.99 17.06 -19.04
N VAL A 106 -0.41 17.98 -19.81
CA VAL A 106 0.92 18.56 -19.55
C VAL A 106 0.80 20.05 -19.83
N ARG A 107 1.24 20.88 -18.88
CA ARG A 107 1.30 22.33 -19.06
C ARG A 107 2.41 22.68 -20.05
N VAL A 108 2.13 23.55 -21.00
CA VAL A 108 3.16 24.15 -21.87
C VAL A 108 3.89 25.23 -21.07
N VAL A 109 5.21 25.13 -21.03
CA VAL A 109 6.10 26.08 -20.36
C VAL A 109 6.89 26.81 -21.43
N ASP A 110 7.03 28.13 -21.30
CA ASP A 110 7.80 29.00 -22.20
C ASP A 110 7.40 28.90 -23.68
N GLY A 111 6.13 28.59 -23.96
CA GLY A 111 5.63 28.41 -25.34
C GLY A 111 6.21 27.18 -26.07
N ASN A 112 7.03 26.36 -25.42
CA ASN A 112 7.65 25.19 -26.05
C ASN A 112 6.66 24.01 -26.13
N VAL A 113 5.84 24.02 -27.18
CA VAL A 113 4.83 22.99 -27.44
C VAL A 113 5.47 21.64 -27.74
N GLN A 114 6.63 21.61 -28.42
CA GLN A 114 7.27 20.37 -28.84
C GLN A 114 7.76 19.53 -27.66
N ASP A 115 8.38 20.19 -26.67
CA ASP A 115 8.79 19.52 -25.44
C ASP A 115 7.57 19.06 -24.63
N ALA A 116 6.56 19.92 -24.47
CA ALA A 116 5.30 19.56 -23.81
C ALA A 116 4.63 18.33 -24.46
N PHE A 117 4.60 18.26 -25.79
CA PHE A 117 4.06 17.12 -26.54
C PHE A 117 4.90 15.85 -26.34
N SER A 118 6.22 15.97 -26.33
CA SER A 118 7.13 14.84 -26.06
C SER A 118 6.96 14.29 -24.64
N ARG A 119 6.81 15.18 -23.65
CA ARG A 119 6.48 14.81 -22.26
C ARG A 119 5.13 14.12 -22.18
N LEU A 120 4.10 14.67 -22.85
CA LEU A 120 2.76 14.09 -22.91
C LEU A 120 2.81 12.67 -23.50
N LYS A 121 3.53 12.48 -24.61
CA LYS A 121 3.71 11.16 -25.24
C LYS A 121 4.36 10.15 -24.29
N ARG A 122 5.42 10.55 -23.56
CA ARG A 122 6.08 9.69 -22.56
C ARG A 122 5.12 9.32 -21.43
N LEU A 123 4.33 10.28 -20.95
CA LEU A 123 3.37 10.11 -19.88
C LEU A 123 2.21 9.18 -20.28
N LEU A 124 1.64 9.33 -21.49
CA LEU A 124 0.64 8.40 -22.03
C LEU A 124 1.18 6.97 -22.20
N ASN A 125 2.45 6.83 -22.57
CA ASN A 125 3.11 5.52 -22.68
C ASN A 125 3.33 4.87 -21.31
N ARG A 126 3.76 5.65 -20.30
CA ARG A 126 3.93 5.17 -18.91
C ARG A 126 2.61 4.67 -18.33
N ASN A 127 1.54 5.41 -18.57
CA ASN A 127 0.17 5.05 -18.15
C ASN A 127 -0.47 3.99 -19.05
N ALA A 128 0.23 3.49 -20.07
CA ALA A 128 -0.21 2.48 -21.03
C ALA A 128 -1.55 2.79 -21.75
N VAL A 129 -1.94 4.07 -21.85
CA VAL A 129 -3.27 4.50 -22.35
C VAL A 129 -3.54 4.00 -23.77
N ARG A 130 -2.55 4.11 -24.66
CA ARG A 130 -2.69 3.66 -26.06
C ARG A 130 -2.81 2.15 -26.17
N LEU A 131 -2.07 1.42 -25.34
CA LEU A 131 -2.09 -0.04 -25.31
C LEU A 131 -3.43 -0.57 -24.79
N THR A 132 -3.95 0.04 -23.72
CA THR A 132 -5.26 -0.32 -23.16
C THR A 132 -6.36 0.02 -24.14
N TRP A 133 -6.36 1.24 -24.71
CA TRP A 133 -7.36 1.64 -25.70
C TRP A 133 -7.44 0.66 -26.87
N ARG A 134 -6.31 0.30 -27.49
CA ARG A 134 -6.29 -0.71 -28.56
C ARG A 134 -6.71 -2.11 -28.12
N ALA A 135 -6.43 -2.50 -26.88
CA ALA A 135 -6.85 -3.79 -26.35
C ALA A 135 -8.34 -3.83 -26.03
N ASP A 136 -8.93 -2.68 -25.69
CA ASP A 136 -10.33 -2.53 -25.31
C ASP A 136 -11.24 -2.25 -26.53
N GLU A 137 -10.68 -1.88 -27.70
CA GLU A 137 -11.41 -1.75 -28.98
C GLU A 137 -12.24 -3.00 -29.32
N ARG A 138 -11.79 -4.19 -28.92
CA ARG A 138 -12.49 -5.47 -29.15
C ARG A 138 -12.56 -6.29 -27.86
N HIS A 139 -13.68 -7.00 -27.68
CA HIS A 139 -13.83 -7.92 -26.56
C HIS A 139 -12.84 -9.08 -26.65
N GLU A 140 -11.93 -9.19 -25.69
CA GLU A 140 -11.08 -10.35 -25.48
C GLU A 140 -11.73 -11.32 -24.49
N ARG A 141 -11.83 -12.61 -24.87
CA ARG A 141 -12.37 -13.64 -23.99
C ARG A 141 -11.54 -13.74 -22.70
N LYS A 142 -12.19 -13.97 -21.57
CA LYS A 142 -11.54 -14.03 -20.24
C LYS A 142 -10.37 -15.03 -20.18
N GLY A 143 -10.51 -16.19 -20.81
CA GLY A 143 -9.46 -17.23 -20.85
C GLY A 143 -8.23 -16.79 -21.64
N GLU A 144 -8.44 -16.19 -22.81
CA GLU A 144 -7.38 -15.63 -23.66
C GLU A 144 -6.64 -14.50 -22.96
N LYS A 145 -7.37 -13.58 -22.32
CA LYS A 145 -6.80 -12.51 -21.49
C LYS A 145 -5.87 -13.04 -20.41
N ARG A 146 -6.27 -14.11 -19.71
CA ARG A 146 -5.43 -14.75 -18.67
C ARG A 146 -4.16 -15.37 -19.27
N ARG A 147 -4.27 -16.08 -20.39
CA ARG A 147 -3.11 -16.68 -21.10
C ARG A 147 -2.14 -15.61 -21.58
N ARG A 148 -2.66 -14.53 -22.21
CA ARG A 148 -1.89 -13.37 -22.65
C ARG A 148 -1.15 -12.73 -21.49
N LEU A 149 -1.83 -12.39 -20.39
CA LEU A 149 -1.21 -11.75 -19.22
C LEU A 149 -0.16 -12.65 -18.57
N ARG A 150 -0.37 -13.97 -18.53
CA ARG A 150 0.62 -14.94 -18.02
C ARG A 150 1.89 -14.93 -18.88
N SER A 151 1.73 -15.02 -20.21
CA SER A 151 2.86 -14.98 -21.16
C SER A 151 3.62 -13.65 -21.09
N ILE A 152 2.90 -12.52 -21.01
CA ILE A 152 3.52 -11.20 -20.84
C ILE A 152 4.32 -11.13 -19.53
N ARG A 153 3.74 -11.59 -18.42
CA ARG A 153 4.41 -11.62 -17.12
C ARG A 153 5.69 -12.45 -17.19
N TRP A 154 5.63 -13.65 -17.77
CA TRP A 154 6.78 -14.53 -17.94
C TRP A 154 7.89 -13.87 -18.76
N ARG A 155 7.56 -13.29 -19.92
CA ARG A 155 8.54 -12.59 -20.76
C ARG A 155 9.22 -11.43 -20.03
N ARG A 156 8.47 -10.68 -19.20
CA ARG A 156 9.03 -9.59 -18.37
C ARG A 156 9.99 -10.12 -17.31
N ILE A 157 9.61 -11.18 -16.59
CA ILE A 157 10.44 -11.82 -15.56
C ILE A 157 11.71 -12.39 -16.19
N PHE A 158 11.57 -13.15 -17.28
CA PHE A 158 12.68 -13.73 -18.02
C PHE A 158 13.67 -12.65 -18.48
N ALA A 159 13.19 -11.60 -19.15
CA ALA A 159 14.05 -10.51 -19.60
C ALA A 159 14.74 -9.79 -18.43
N HIS A 160 14.07 -9.65 -17.28
CA HIS A 160 14.68 -9.08 -16.07
C HIS A 160 15.79 -9.99 -15.51
N HIS A 161 15.57 -11.30 -15.47
CA HIS A 161 16.57 -12.28 -15.02
C HIS A 161 17.78 -12.27 -15.97
N VAL A 162 17.55 -12.32 -17.28
CA VAL A 162 18.62 -12.23 -18.29
C VAL A 162 19.44 -10.96 -18.11
N ARG A 163 18.80 -9.80 -17.94
CA ARG A 163 19.51 -8.54 -17.67
C ARG A 163 20.37 -8.62 -16.41
N LYS A 164 19.86 -9.18 -15.31
CA LYS A 164 20.63 -9.34 -14.07
C LYS A 164 21.85 -10.26 -14.26
N SER A 165 21.67 -11.38 -14.95
CA SER A 165 22.76 -12.31 -15.24
C SER A 165 23.82 -11.65 -16.12
N VAL A 166 23.43 -10.96 -17.19
CA VAL A 166 24.36 -10.22 -18.06
C VAL A 166 25.07 -9.12 -17.28
N GLN A 167 24.36 -8.35 -16.45
CA GLN A 167 24.98 -7.35 -15.59
C GLN A 167 26.03 -7.94 -14.65
N LEU A 168 25.79 -9.15 -14.10
CA LEU A 168 26.77 -9.85 -13.27
C LEU A 168 28.01 -10.25 -14.08
N VAL A 169 27.82 -10.85 -15.26
CA VAL A 169 28.92 -11.23 -16.15
C VAL A 169 29.74 -10.00 -16.55
N THR A 170 29.10 -8.90 -16.92
CA THR A 170 29.78 -7.64 -17.23
C THR A 170 30.58 -7.14 -16.03
N LYS A 171 30.04 -7.22 -14.81
CA LYS A 171 30.76 -6.83 -13.58
C LYS A 171 32.00 -7.70 -13.33
N ILE A 172 31.90 -9.01 -13.55
CA ILE A 172 33.03 -9.95 -13.42
C ILE A 172 34.11 -9.60 -14.45
N ARG A 173 33.73 -9.41 -15.72
CA ARG A 173 34.64 -9.00 -16.79
C ARG A 173 35.33 -7.67 -16.50
N THR A 174 34.60 -6.66 -16.01
CA THR A 174 35.19 -5.36 -15.66
C THR A 174 36.16 -5.42 -14.49
N ARG A 175 36.06 -6.46 -13.63
CA ARG A 175 36.99 -6.66 -12.51
C ARG A 175 38.28 -7.38 -12.92
N GLY A 176 38.37 -7.89 -14.15
CA GLY A 176 39.60 -8.49 -14.69
C GLY A 176 39.76 -9.98 -14.43
N ALA A 177 38.66 -10.74 -14.37
CA ALA A 177 38.69 -12.20 -14.54
C ALA A 177 38.68 -12.57 -16.04
#